data_AF-A0A286H0N3-F1
#
_entry.id   AF-A0A286H0N3-F1
#
_cell.length_a   1.000
_cell.length_b   1.000
_cell.length_c   1.000
_cell.angle_alpha   90.00
_cell.angle_beta   90.00
_cell.angle_gamma   90.00
#
_symmetry.space_group_name_H-M   'P 1'
#
loop_
_entity.id
_entity.type
_entity.pdbx_description
1 polymer ?
#
loop_
_entity_poly.entity_id
_entity_poly.type
_entity_poly.pdbx_seq_one_letter_code
_entity_poly.pdbx_strand_id
1 'polypeptide(L)'
;DRFGSIQDARAFCRHFFTWYNNEHHHSGIGLLTPQQVHAGRADEIRRKRQAVLDEAYAKQQGRFVRRRPRPPELPAAAWINPPKSSEQQAA
;
A
#
# COMPACT_ATOMS: atom_id res chain seq x y z
N ASP A 1 8.13 -16.07 -23.07
CA ASP A 1 7.88 -16.00 -21.62
C ASP A 1 6.57 -16.72 -21.30
N ARG A 2 6.65 -17.94 -20.75
CA ARG A 2 5.51 -18.81 -20.37
C ARG A 2 5.94 -19.76 -19.25
N PHE A 3 5.03 -20.14 -18.36
CA PHE A 3 5.26 -21.25 -17.42
C PHE A 3 5.34 -22.58 -18.18
N GLY A 4 6.18 -23.50 -17.69
CA GLY A 4 6.32 -24.84 -18.28
C GLY A 4 5.10 -25.74 -18.04
N SER A 5 4.35 -25.47 -16.96
CA SER A 5 3.14 -26.21 -16.58
C SER A 5 2.24 -25.39 -15.65
N ILE A 6 1.03 -25.90 -15.37
CA ILE A 6 0.14 -25.30 -14.36
C ILE A 6 0.71 -25.45 -12.94
N GLN A 7 1.51 -26.48 -12.69
CA GLN A 7 2.19 -26.71 -11.42
C GLN A 7 3.22 -25.61 -11.16
N ASP A 8 3.99 -25.24 -12.19
CA ASP A 8 4.98 -24.16 -12.11
C ASP A 8 4.29 -22.82 -11.85
N ALA A 9 3.22 -22.53 -12.59
CA ALA A 9 2.42 -21.32 -12.40
C ALA A 9 1.88 -21.23 -10.96
N ARG A 10 1.35 -22.33 -10.42
CA ARG A 10 0.85 -22.37 -9.03
C ARG A 10 1.96 -22.21 -8.00
N ALA A 11 3.12 -22.82 -8.23
CA ALA A 11 4.28 -22.68 -7.34
C ALA A 11 4.74 -21.22 -7.27
N PHE A 12 4.86 -20.58 -8.43
CA PHE A 12 5.15 -19.16 -8.53
C PHE A 12 4.11 -18.32 -7.80
N CYS A 13 2.81 -18.48 -8.11
CA CYS A 13 1.74 -17.68 -7.51
C CYS A 13 1.69 -17.80 -5.98
N ARG A 14 1.90 -19.00 -5.42
CA ARG A 14 1.93 -19.16 -3.95
C ARG A 14 3.02 -18.32 -3.30
N HIS A 15 4.22 -18.34 -3.87
CA HIS A 15 5.33 -17.53 -3.37
C HIS A 15 5.05 -16.04 -3.58
N PHE A 16 4.69 -15.67 -4.81
CA PHE A 16 4.43 -14.29 -5.20
C PHE A 16 3.35 -13.64 -4.34
N PHE A 17 2.18 -14.26 -4.17
CA PHE A 17 1.09 -13.65 -3.38
C PHE A 17 1.39 -13.59 -1.88
N THR A 18 2.18 -14.54 -1.36
CA THR A 18 2.64 -14.46 0.04
C THR A 18 3.49 -13.21 0.24
N TRP A 19 4.50 -13.00 -0.60
CA TRP A 19 5.35 -11.82 -0.56
C TRP A 19 4.56 -10.53 -0.87
N TYR A 20 3.74 -10.53 -1.92
CA TYR A 20 2.94 -9.38 -2.37
C TYR A 20 2.04 -8.85 -1.25
N ASN A 21 1.39 -9.76 -0.51
CA ASN A 21 0.42 -9.39 0.52
C ASN A 21 1.07 -9.01 1.86
N ASN A 22 2.23 -9.60 2.20
CA ASN A 22 2.78 -9.50 3.56
C ASN A 22 4.07 -8.69 3.66
N GLU A 23 4.82 -8.56 2.57
CA GLU A 23 6.18 -8.00 2.59
C GLU A 23 6.33 -6.82 1.63
N HIS A 24 5.74 -6.91 0.43
CA HIS A 24 5.84 -5.85 -0.55
C HIS A 24 5.03 -4.62 -0.12
N HIS A 25 5.69 -3.47 -0.03
CA HIS A 25 5.06 -2.20 0.33
C HIS A 25 4.63 -1.46 -0.95
N HIS A 26 3.34 -1.22 -1.10
CA HIS A 26 2.76 -0.72 -2.35
C HIS A 26 2.56 0.79 -2.29
N SER A 27 3.10 1.51 -3.27
CA SER A 27 2.94 2.96 -3.38
C SER A 27 1.47 3.38 -3.48
N GLY A 28 0.63 2.58 -4.16
CA GLY A 28 -0.80 2.85 -4.33
C GLY A 28 -1.63 2.79 -3.04
N ILE A 29 -1.12 2.20 -1.96
CA ILE A 29 -1.77 2.14 -0.64
C ILE A 29 -0.87 2.73 0.44
N GLY A 30 -0.23 3.86 0.16
CA GLY A 30 0.51 4.61 1.17
C GLY A 30 1.80 3.93 1.64
N LEU A 31 2.43 3.13 0.78
CA LEU A 31 3.55 2.23 1.12
C LEU A 31 3.18 1.27 2.26
N LEU A 32 1.95 0.76 2.30
CA LEU A 32 1.54 -0.31 3.22
C LEU A 32 1.55 -1.65 2.49
N THR A 33 1.54 -2.74 3.24
CA THR A 33 1.25 -4.07 2.68
C THR A 33 -0.27 -4.27 2.62
N PRO A 34 -0.79 -5.07 1.67
CA PRO A 34 -2.21 -5.38 1.60
C PRO A 34 -2.73 -5.98 2.90
N GLN A 35 -1.93 -6.83 3.57
CA GLN A 35 -2.28 -7.39 4.87
C GLN A 35 -2.44 -6.31 5.95
N GLN A 36 -1.57 -5.30 5.99
CA GLN A 36 -1.67 -4.21 6.97
C GLN A 36 -2.96 -3.40 6.80
N VAL A 37 -3.34 -3.13 5.54
CA VAL A 37 -4.59 -2.44 5.21
C VAL A 37 -5.78 -3.32 5.57
N HIS A 38 -5.77 -4.59 5.17
CA HIS A 38 -6.83 -5.56 5.47
C HIS A 38 -7.07 -5.72 6.99
N ALA A 39 -6.00 -5.73 7.77
CA ALA A 39 -6.07 -5.84 9.23
C ALA A 39 -6.48 -4.51 9.94
N GLY A 40 -6.80 -3.45 9.20
CA GLY A 40 -7.20 -2.16 9.77
C GLY A 40 -6.06 -1.39 10.48
N ARG A 41 -4.79 -1.76 10.24
CA ARG A 41 -3.63 -1.18 10.95
C ARG A 41 -3.04 0.06 10.28
N ALA A 42 -3.64 0.51 9.19
CA ALA A 42 -3.08 1.58 8.36
C ALA A 42 -2.85 2.88 9.15
N ASP A 43 -3.83 3.34 9.92
CA ASP A 43 -3.72 4.59 10.68
C ASP A 43 -2.67 4.52 11.78
N GLU A 44 -2.56 3.38 12.46
CA GLU A 44 -1.54 3.16 13.47
C GLU A 44 -0.13 3.24 12.87
N ILE A 45 0.09 2.57 11.73
CA ILE A 45 1.37 2.57 11.04
C ILE A 45 1.69 3.97 10.51
N ARG A 46 0.71 4.69 9.97
CA ARG A 46 0.90 6.08 9.50
C ARG A 46 1.28 7.02 10.63
N ARG A 47 0.65 6.91 11.81
CA ARG A 47 1.05 7.69 13.00
C ARG A 47 2.49 7.40 13.41
N LYS A 48 2.89 6.12 13.47
CA LYS A 48 4.27 5.72 13.76
C LYS A 48 5.27 6.29 12.75
N ARG A 49 4.95 6.24 11.45
CA ARG A 49 5.77 6.83 10.39
C ARG A 49 5.91 8.34 10.51
N GLN A 50 4.82 9.03 10.83
CA GLN A 50 4.88 10.47 11.03
C GLN A 50 5.82 10.83 12.17
N ALA A 51 5.76 10.12 13.31
CA ALA A 51 6.67 10.36 14.43
C ALA A 51 8.16 10.23 14.05
N VAL A 52 8.52 9.20 13.27
CA VAL A 52 9.90 9.03 12.75
C VAL A 52 10.30 10.18 11.82
N LEU A 53 9.39 10.60 10.94
CA LEU A 53 9.61 11.72 10.02
C LEU A 53 9.79 13.04 10.77
N ASP A 54 9.08 13.22 11.89
CA ASP A 54 9.17 14.41 12.73
C ASP A 54 10.52 14.49 13.44
N GLU A 55 10.96 13.37 13.99
CA GLU A 55 12.28 13.25 14.62
C GLU A 55 13.40 13.54 13.61
N ALA A 56 13.29 12.97 12.41
CA ALA A 56 14.26 13.22 11.33
C ALA A 56 14.26 14.70 10.91
N TYR A 57 13.08 15.33 10.80
CA TYR A 57 12.95 16.74 10.48
C TYR A 57 13.57 17.64 11.55
N ALA A 58 13.33 17.36 12.83
CA ALA A 58 13.91 18.11 13.95
C ALA A 58 15.45 18.03 13.96
N LYS A 59 16.02 16.87 13.62
CA LYS A 59 17.48 16.67 13.58
C LYS A 59 18.18 17.41 12.45
N GLN A 60 17.59 17.45 11.25
CA GLN A 60 18.22 18.09 10.09
C GLN A 60 17.19 18.67 9.12
N GLN A 61 16.70 19.86 9.46
CA GLN A 61 15.67 20.55 8.67
C GLN A 61 16.11 20.80 7.23
N GLY A 62 17.38 21.14 7.00
CA GLY A 62 17.94 21.44 5.67
C GLY A 62 17.92 20.27 4.69
N ARG A 63 17.71 19.03 5.16
CA ARG A 63 17.52 17.85 4.29
C ARG A 63 16.13 17.85 3.62
N PHE A 64 15.17 18.58 4.18
CA PHE A 64 13.77 18.56 3.73
C PHE A 64 13.41 19.86 3.04
N VAL A 65 12.87 19.76 1.83
CA VAL A 65 12.56 20.94 1.00
C VAL A 65 11.35 21.67 1.60
N ARG A 66 11.62 22.82 2.25
CA ARG A 66 10.67 23.87 2.66
C ARG A 66 9.56 23.47 3.64
N ARG A 67 9.42 22.19 4.03
CA ARG A 67 8.38 21.74 4.95
C ARG A 67 8.72 20.43 5.66
N ARG A 68 8.02 20.21 6.77
CA ARG A 68 7.94 18.92 7.47
C ARG A 68 7.39 17.84 6.51
N PRO A 69 8.10 16.71 6.34
CA PRO A 69 7.62 15.62 5.49
C PRO A 69 6.39 14.93 6.09
N ARG A 70 5.56 14.33 5.22
CA ARG A 70 4.40 13.52 5.58
C ARG A 70 4.47 12.16 4.89
N PRO A 71 4.03 11.07 5.51
CA PRO A 71 3.89 9.80 4.83
C PRO A 71 2.84 9.91 3.72
N PRO A 72 2.95 9.13 2.64
CA PRO A 72 1.93 9.12 1.59
C PRO A 72 0.53 8.84 2.14
N GLU A 73 -0.49 9.42 1.52
CA GLU A 73 -1.88 9.21 1.88
C GLU A 73 -2.32 7.79 1.50
N LEU A 74 -3.24 7.23 2.30
CA LEU A 74 -3.95 6.00 1.96
C LEU A 74 -5.23 6.38 1.20
N PRO A 75 -5.51 5.79 0.03
CA PRO A 75 -6.77 6.03 -0.66
C PRO A 75 -7.95 5.48 0.16
N ALA A 76 -9.10 6.12 0.07
CA ALA A 76 -10.32 5.66 0.75
C ALA A 76 -10.80 4.29 0.22
N ALA A 77 -10.55 4.00 -1.06
CA ALA A 77 -10.89 2.72 -1.68
C ALA A 77 -9.96 2.41 -2.88
N ALA A 78 -9.87 1.13 -3.23
CA ALA A 78 -9.22 0.64 -4.44
C ALA A 78 -10.09 -0.46 -5.07
N TRP A 79 -10.12 -0.53 -6.41
CA TRP A 79 -11.01 -1.43 -7.15
C TRP A 79 -10.27 -2.08 -8.32
N ILE A 80 -10.56 -3.35 -8.58
CA ILE A 80 -10.29 -3.98 -9.89
C ILE A 80 -11.52 -3.74 -10.80
N ASN A 81 -12.71 -3.98 -10.25
CA ASN A 81 -13.99 -3.69 -10.89
C ASN A 81 -14.80 -2.81 -9.92
N PRO A 82 -14.87 -1.49 -10.14
CA PRO A 82 -15.62 -0.61 -9.24
C PRO A 82 -17.12 -0.93 -9.30
N PRO A 83 -17.86 -0.76 -8.20
CA PRO A 83 -19.31 -0.84 -8.23
C PRO A 83 -19.85 0.21 -9.21
N LYS A 84 -20.88 -0.16 -9.98
CA LYS A 84 -21.60 0.78 -10.83
C LYS A 84 -22.13 1.94 -9.97
N SER A 85 -22.14 3.16 -10.49
CA SER A 85 -22.81 4.27 -9.80
C SER A 85 -24.31 3.98 -9.65
N SER A 86 -24.97 4.64 -8.70
CA SER A 86 -26.43 4.54 -8.53
C SER A 86 -27.19 4.87 -9.83
N GLU A 87 -26.71 5.84 -10.60
CA GLU A 87 -27.25 6.19 -11.93
C GLU A 87 -27.07 5.08 -12.97
N GLN A 88 -25.94 4.37 -12.95
CA GLN A 88 -25.65 3.25 -13.86
C GLN A 88 -26.33 1.94 -13.46
N GLN A 89 -26.85 1.84 -12.23
CA GLN A 89 -27.64 0.69 -11.76
C GLN A 89 -29.13 0.84 -12.09
N ALA A 90 -29.60 2.07 -12.31
CA ALA A 90 -30.99 2.38 -12.63
C ALA A 90 -31.32 2.38 -14.14
N ALA A 91 -30.30 2.20 -14.99
CA ALA A 91 -30.40 2.10 -16.46
C ALA A 91 -30.21 0.65 -16.93
#